data_AF-A0A5K0YXR0-F1
#
_entry.id   AF-A0A5K0YXR0-F1
#
_cell.length_a   1.000
_cell.length_b   1.000
_cell.length_c   1.000
_cell.angle_alpha   90.00
_cell.angle_beta   90.00
_cell.angle_gamma   90.00
#
_symmetry.space_group_name_H-M   'P 1'
#
loop_
_entity.id
_entity.type
_entity.pdbx_description
1 polymer ?
#
loop_
_entity_poly.entity_id
_entity_poly.type
_entity_poly.pdbx_seq_one_letter_code
_entity_poly.pdbx_strand_id
1 'polypeptide(L)'
;PERPSVDVLVSEKGTFKAWFYQLGENAFSFAIWFAEMLDQQATVVWMANREWPVNSRASRLYFWRGRDLALVNIDRSIVWMTARTDGTGAGMVAELQE
;
A
#
# COMPACT_ATOMS: atom_id res chain seq x y z
N PRO A 1 -16.94 -19.58 -9.25
CA PRO A 1 -16.90 -18.10 -9.04
C PRO A 1 -15.52 -17.69 -8.53
N GLU A 2 -14.69 -17.18 -9.43
CA GLU A 2 -13.38 -16.64 -9.07
C GLU A 2 -13.57 -15.43 -8.17
N ARG A 3 -12.96 -15.46 -6.97
CA ARG A 3 -12.86 -14.27 -6.12
C ARG A 3 -12.13 -13.20 -6.94
N PRO A 4 -12.60 -11.94 -6.98
CA PRO A 4 -11.83 -10.88 -7.61
C PRO A 4 -10.42 -10.88 -7.01
N SER A 5 -9.41 -10.99 -7.87
CA SER A 5 -8.01 -10.88 -7.48
C SER A 5 -7.83 -9.50 -6.86
N VAL A 6 -7.74 -9.45 -5.53
CA VAL A 6 -7.26 -8.24 -4.85
C VAL A 6 -5.77 -8.20 -5.17
N ASP A 7 -5.26 -7.08 -5.70
CA ASP A 7 -3.86 -6.91 -6.08
C ASP A 7 -2.94 -6.81 -4.83
N VAL A 8 -3.01 -7.77 -3.91
CA VAL A 8 -2.18 -7.80 -2.71
C VAL A 8 -0.75 -8.15 -3.09
N LEU A 9 0.21 -7.32 -2.68
CA LEU A 9 1.63 -7.66 -2.77
C LEU A 9 1.94 -8.72 -1.73
N VAL A 10 2.69 -9.75 -2.13
CA VAL A 10 3.13 -10.83 -1.26
C VAL A 10 4.65 -10.91 -1.36
N SER A 11 5.34 -10.98 -0.22
CA SER A 11 6.80 -11.16 -0.20
C SER A 11 7.19 -12.54 -0.75
N GLU A 12 8.46 -12.71 -1.14
CA GLU A 12 8.92 -13.92 -1.83
C GLU A 12 8.61 -15.23 -1.09
N LYS A 13 8.77 -15.27 0.24
CA LYS A 13 8.47 -16.42 1.10
C LYS A 13 7.05 -16.41 1.65
N GLY A 14 6.27 -15.38 1.32
CA GLY A 14 4.90 -15.21 1.80
C GLY A 14 4.80 -14.82 3.27
N THR A 15 5.88 -14.31 3.88
CA THR A 15 5.88 -13.82 5.27
C THR A 15 5.06 -12.54 5.42
N PHE A 16 5.13 -11.65 4.42
CA PHE A 16 4.48 -10.34 4.45
C PHE A 16 3.47 -10.18 3.32
N LYS A 17 2.43 -9.39 3.60
CA LYS A 17 1.45 -8.91 2.63
C LYS A 17 1.37 -7.40 2.71
N ALA A 18 1.11 -6.75 1.58
CA ALA A 18 0.86 -5.32 1.55
C ALA A 18 -0.31 -4.94 0.63
N TRP A 19 -1.22 -4.12 1.17
CA TRP A 19 -2.36 -3.54 0.44
C TRP A 19 -3.03 -2.44 1.28
N PHE A 20 -4.19 -1.96 0.83
CA PHE A 20 -5.10 -1.12 1.61
C PHE A 20 -5.70 -1.90 2.78
N TYR A 21 -5.22 -1.60 3.98
CA TYR A 21 -5.72 -2.11 5.25
C TYR A 21 -6.84 -1.21 5.78
N GLN A 22 -7.94 -1.81 6.23
CA GLN A 22 -9.12 -1.08 6.70
C GLN A 22 -8.96 -0.71 8.18
N LEU A 23 -9.07 0.59 8.48
CA LEU A 23 -9.00 1.13 9.85
C LEU A 23 -10.38 1.47 10.44
N GLY A 24 -11.40 1.56 9.60
CA GLY A 24 -12.77 1.86 9.98
C GLY A 24 -13.74 1.67 8.83
N GLU A 25 -14.95 2.23 8.93
CA GLU A 25 -16.01 2.03 7.92
C GLU A 25 -15.60 2.54 6.52
N ASN A 26 -14.90 3.67 6.46
CA ASN A 26 -14.46 4.27 5.20
C ASN A 26 -13.05 4.89 5.30
N ALA A 27 -12.20 4.32 6.15
CA ALA A 27 -10.85 4.80 6.40
C ALA A 27 -9.84 3.69 6.13
N PHE A 28 -8.87 3.95 5.26
CA PHE A 28 -7.86 2.98 4.85
C PHE A 28 -6.44 3.54 4.93
N SER A 29 -5.49 2.66 5.19
CA SER A 29 -4.06 2.96 5.03
C SER A 29 -3.41 1.92 4.14
N PHE A 30 -2.43 2.33 3.34
CA PHE A 30 -1.55 1.36 2.71
C PHE A 30 -0.59 0.81 3.78
N ALA A 31 -0.62 -0.49 4.00
CA ALA A 31 0.05 -1.12 5.13
C ALA A 31 0.74 -2.41 4.72
N ILE A 32 1.70 -2.84 5.54
CA ILE A 32 2.38 -4.13 5.48
C ILE A 32 2.03 -4.91 6.76
N TRP A 33 1.68 -6.17 6.63
CA TRP A 33 1.33 -7.06 7.74
C TRP A 33 1.88 -8.47 7.56
N PHE A 34 1.99 -9.22 8.65
CA PHE A 34 2.32 -10.64 8.61
C PHE A 34 1.20 -11.43 7.93
N ALA A 35 1.56 -12.30 6.99
CA ALA A 35 0.60 -13.10 6.24
C ALA A 35 -0.08 -14.19 7.07
N GLU A 36 0.46 -14.50 8.24
CA GLU A 36 0.00 -15.56 9.15
C GLU A 36 -1.48 -15.40 9.54
N MET A 37 -2.17 -16.53 9.67
CA MET A 37 -3.58 -16.58 10.02
C MET A 37 -3.74 -16.69 11.54
N LEU A 38 -3.59 -15.58 12.24
CA LEU A 38 -4.07 -15.45 13.62
C LEU A 38 -5.33 -14.57 13.58
N ASP A 39 -6.48 -15.27 13.58
CA ASP A 39 -7.81 -14.77 13.93
C ASP A 39 -8.15 -13.32 13.53
N GLN A 40 -8.72 -13.17 12.33
CA GLN A 40 -9.47 -12.02 11.82
C GLN A 40 -8.78 -10.63 11.82
N GLN A 41 -7.64 -10.45 12.49
CA GLN A 41 -6.87 -9.21 12.54
C GLN A 41 -5.40 -9.50 12.25
N ALA A 42 -4.94 -9.06 11.08
CA ALA A 42 -3.54 -9.19 10.73
C ALA A 42 -2.68 -8.25 11.58
N THR A 43 -1.51 -8.74 12.01
CA THR A 43 -0.53 -7.91 12.72
C THR A 43 0.16 -6.96 11.74
N VAL A 44 -0.22 -5.69 11.80
CA VAL A 44 0.38 -4.63 10.97
C VAL A 44 1.76 -4.23 11.51
N VAL A 45 2.78 -4.29 10.66
CA VAL A 45 4.16 -3.93 11.00
C VAL A 45 4.57 -2.56 10.48
N TRP A 46 3.88 -2.05 9.45
CA TRP A 46 4.16 -0.73 8.87
C TRP A 46 2.92 -0.13 8.19
N MET A 47 2.82 1.20 8.18
CA MET A 47 1.78 1.95 7.44
C MET A 47 2.38 3.22 6.80
N ALA A 48 2.02 3.50 5.55
CA ALA A 48 2.47 4.70 4.82
C ALA A 48 1.86 5.99 5.40
N ASN A 49 0.54 5.97 5.60
CA ASN A 49 -0.28 7.14 5.87
C ASN A 49 -1.01 7.04 7.22
N ARG A 50 -0.31 6.57 8.27
CA ARG A 50 -0.90 6.32 9.60
C ARG A 50 -1.70 7.52 10.15
N GLU A 51 -1.15 8.73 10.00
CA GLU A 51 -1.76 9.96 10.52
C GLU A 51 -2.93 10.46 9.66
N TRP A 52 -2.94 10.10 8.38
CA TRP A 52 -3.90 10.62 7.40
C TRP A 52 -4.49 9.47 6.55
N PRO A 53 -5.50 8.75 7.07
CA PRO A 53 -6.18 7.70 6.31
C PRO A 53 -6.85 8.23 5.04
N VAL A 54 -6.99 7.39 4.01
CA VAL A 54 -7.74 7.71 2.79
C VAL A 54 -9.19 7.21 2.87
N ASN A 55 -10.08 7.90 2.15
CA ASN A 55 -11.53 7.77 2.31
C ASN A 55 -12.16 6.69 1.42
N SER A 56 -11.38 5.84 0.75
CA SER A 56 -11.95 4.87 -0.23
C SER A 56 -10.91 3.87 -0.73
N ARG A 57 -11.37 2.67 -1.11
CA ARG A 57 -10.60 1.71 -1.92
C ARG A 57 -10.33 2.19 -3.36
N ALA A 58 -10.99 3.26 -3.82
CA ALA A 58 -10.67 3.91 -5.10
C ALA A 58 -9.38 4.75 -5.04
N SER A 59 -8.82 4.93 -3.85
CA SER A 59 -7.47 5.49 -3.67
C SER A 59 -6.44 4.60 -4.35
N ARG A 60 -5.33 5.19 -4.77
CA ARG A 60 -4.35 4.51 -5.62
C ARG A 60 -2.95 4.70 -5.08
N LEU A 61 -2.17 3.62 -5.13
CA LEU A 61 -0.73 3.66 -4.96
C LEU A 61 -0.09 3.50 -6.34
N TYR A 62 0.68 4.49 -6.80
CA TYR A 62 1.33 4.44 -8.11
C TYR A 62 2.55 5.36 -8.19
N PHE A 63 3.39 5.16 -9.21
CA PHE A 63 4.51 6.04 -9.49
C PHE A 63 4.02 7.39 -10.04
N TRP A 64 4.07 8.42 -9.21
CA TRP A 64 3.77 9.78 -9.59
C TRP A 64 4.92 10.37 -10.41
N ARG A 65 4.58 10.90 -11.59
CA ARG A 65 5.54 11.51 -12.54
C ARG A 65 6.73 10.61 -12.88
N GLY A 66 6.56 9.30 -12.81
CA GLY A 66 7.62 8.32 -13.05
C GLY A 66 8.79 8.43 -12.08
N ARG A 67 8.55 8.88 -10.84
CA ARG A 67 9.60 9.08 -9.82
C ARG A 67 9.25 8.47 -8.49
N ASP A 68 8.28 9.07 -7.81
CA ASP A 68 7.98 8.77 -6.42
C ASP A 68 6.77 7.86 -6.34
N LEU A 69 6.80 6.90 -5.42
CA LEU A 69 5.62 6.10 -5.11
C LEU A 69 4.69 6.95 -4.26
N ALA A 70 3.51 7.27 -4.79
CA ALA A 70 2.55 8.15 -4.16
C ALA A 70 1.24 7.42 -3.84
N LEU A 71 0.73 7.66 -2.63
CA LEU A 71 -0.61 7.29 -2.21
C LEU A 71 -1.54 8.48 -2.44
N VAL A 72 -2.50 8.30 -3.34
CA VAL A 72 -3.42 9.34 -3.79
C VAL A 72 -4.84 8.98 -3.40
N ASN A 73 -5.51 9.90 -2.72
CA ASN A 73 -6.90 9.75 -2.31
C ASN A 73 -7.86 9.93 -3.51
N ILE A 74 -9.13 9.60 -3.33
CA ILE A 74 -10.15 9.68 -4.39
C ILE A 74 -10.32 11.10 -4.96
N ASP A 75 -10.11 12.13 -4.15
CA ASP A 75 -10.15 13.55 -4.52
C ASP A 75 -8.88 14.04 -5.25
N ARG A 76 -7.94 13.12 -5.54
CA ARG A 76 -6.65 13.36 -6.19
C ARG A 76 -5.61 14.08 -5.31
N SER A 77 -5.90 14.29 -4.02
CA SER A 77 -4.89 14.74 -3.07
C SER A 77 -3.83 13.66 -2.85
N ILE A 78 -2.55 14.07 -2.77
CA ILE A 78 -1.46 13.18 -2.39
C ILE A 78 -1.38 13.19 -0.87
N VAL A 79 -1.59 12.02 -0.26
CA VAL A 79 -1.65 11.87 1.20
C VAL A 79 -0.31 11.39 1.76
N TRP A 80 0.44 10.63 0.96
CA TRP A 80 1.79 10.21 1.27
C TRP A 80 2.58 10.02 -0.03
N MET A 81 3.88 10.28 0.00
CA MET A 81 4.79 9.91 -1.08
C MET A 81 6.17 9.58 -0.53
N THR A 82 6.93 8.78 -1.27
CA THR A 82 8.38 8.69 -1.05
C THR A 82 9.06 10.01 -1.40
N ALA A 83 10.17 10.34 -0.74
CA ALA A 83 10.97 11.52 -1.05
C ALA A 83 12.37 11.09 -1.53
N ARG A 84 12.48 10.75 -2.82
CA ARG A 84 13.76 10.29 -3.39
C ARG A 84 14.70 11.47 -3.63
N THR A 85 15.92 11.40 -3.10
CA THR A 85 16.93 12.47 -3.19
C THR A 85 17.76 12.45 -4.47
N ASP A 86 17.73 11.36 -5.23
CA ASP A 86 18.71 11.08 -6.28
C ASP A 86 18.14 10.27 -7.47
N GLY A 87 18.50 10.69 -8.70
CA GLY A 87 18.37 9.94 -9.95
C GLY A 87 17.06 10.09 -10.74
N THR A 88 17.22 10.26 -12.05
CA THR A 88 16.25 9.87 -13.09
C THR A 88 16.37 8.36 -13.29
N GLY A 89 15.41 7.57 -12.80
CA GLY A 89 15.44 6.11 -12.99
C GLY A 89 14.71 5.71 -14.27
N ALA A 90 15.41 5.09 -15.21
CA ALA A 90 14.77 4.31 -16.27
C ALA A 90 14.27 3.00 -15.63
N GLY A 91 12.94 2.79 -15.66
CA GLY A 91 12.26 1.66 -15.01
C GLY A 91 12.06 1.89 -13.51
N MET A 92 10.81 2.18 -13.10
CA MET A 92 10.45 2.29 -11.69
C MET A 92 9.74 1.02 -11.24
N VAL A 93 10.26 0.39 -10.19
CA VAL A 93 9.73 -0.84 -9.61
C VAL A 93 9.62 -0.67 -8.11
N ALA A 94 8.53 -1.17 -7.53
CA ALA A 94 8.34 -1.29 -6.09
C ALA A 94 8.15 -2.77 -5.79
N GLU A 95 8.91 -3.29 -4.83
CA GLU A 95 8.92 -4.71 -4.48
C GLU A 95 8.75 -4.86 -2.97
N LEU A 96 8.00 -5.89 -2.56
CA LEU A 96 7.89 -6.29 -1.16
C LEU A 96 8.90 -7.41 -0.91
N GLN A 97 10.00 -7.07 -0.24
CA GLN A 97 11.05 -8.00 0.13
C GLN A 97 10.72 -8.72 1.45
N GLU A 98 11.51 -9.73 1.80
CA GLU A 98 11.48 -10.40 3.11
C GLU A 98 12.03 -9.55 4.26
#